data_AF-A0A6C2E3U1-F1
#
_entry.id   AF-A0A6C2E3U1-F1
#
_cell.length_a   1.000
_cell.length_b   1.000
_cell.length_c   1.000
_cell.angle_alpha   90.00
_cell.angle_beta   90.00
_cell.angle_gamma   90.00
#
_symmetry.space_group_name_H-M   'P 1'
#
loop_
_entity.id
_entity.type
_entity.pdbx_description
1 polymer ?
#
loop_
_entity_poly.entity_id
_entity_poly.type
_entity_poly.pdbx_seq_one_letter_code
_entity_poly.pdbx_strand_id
1 'polypeptide(L)'
;MNSVQAQTNNAPVNTLVSDSYLDALINSLQDPIESACYLTAIIEAEEPEPELLSLALNDVSKALDQTGASTQSLEAILQKQGTEAIHSLADWLKGLGLKLTVTVDAAEVQLEDPDQDLEELEIAA
;
A
#
# COMPACT_ATOMS: atom_id res chain seq x y z
N MET A 1 19.08 -44.26 44.03
CA MET A 1 19.70 -42.92 44.06
C MET A 1 20.05 -42.56 42.62
N ASN A 2 19.01 -42.21 41.85
CA ASN A 2 18.61 -40.86 41.42
C ASN A 2 19.11 -40.56 40.00
N SER A 3 18.27 -40.96 39.05
CA SER A 3 18.32 -40.56 37.65
C SER A 3 18.13 -39.05 37.56
N VAL A 4 19.11 -38.35 37.01
CA VAL A 4 19.02 -36.91 36.72
C VAL A 4 18.15 -36.78 35.48
N GLN A 5 16.91 -36.30 35.64
CA GLN A 5 16.07 -35.90 34.52
C GLN A 5 16.55 -34.53 34.02
N ALA A 6 16.91 -34.47 32.74
CA ALA A 6 17.14 -33.21 32.04
C ALA A 6 15.81 -32.47 31.93
N GLN A 7 15.67 -31.41 32.73
CA GLN A 7 14.54 -30.50 32.67
C GLN A 7 14.82 -29.51 31.54
N THR A 8 14.23 -29.74 30.37
CA THR A 8 14.21 -28.77 29.28
C THR A 8 13.32 -27.61 29.70
N ASN A 9 13.94 -26.54 30.19
CA ASN A 9 13.28 -25.28 30.43
C ASN A 9 12.88 -24.67 29.08
N ASN A 10 11.72 -25.05 28.57
CA ASN A 10 11.07 -24.34 27.48
C ASN A 10 10.53 -23.04 28.06
N ALA A 11 11.36 -21.99 28.05
CA ALA A 11 10.89 -20.64 28.26
C ALA A 11 9.79 -20.33 27.21
N PRO A 12 8.72 -19.62 27.57
CA PRO A 12 7.73 -19.20 26.59
C PRO A 12 8.42 -18.32 25.55
N VAL A 13 8.34 -18.71 24.28
CA VAL A 13 8.75 -17.84 23.16
C VAL A 13 7.86 -16.61 23.23
N ASN A 14 8.45 -15.50 23.63
CA ASN A 14 7.78 -14.23 23.80
C ASN A 14 7.42 -13.66 22.42
N THR A 15 6.15 -13.74 22.04
CA THR A 15 5.59 -13.29 20.75
C THR A 15 5.42 -11.78 20.65
N LEU A 16 6.39 -10.97 21.13
CA LEU A 16 6.31 -9.49 21.10
C LEU A 16 6.59 -8.85 19.74
N VAL A 17 6.88 -9.63 18.70
CA VAL A 17 7.32 -9.09 17.41
C VAL A 17 6.14 -8.55 16.59
N SER A 18 4.94 -9.13 16.78
CA SER A 18 3.73 -8.80 15.99
C SER A 18 3.13 -7.44 16.36
N ASP A 19 2.92 -7.16 17.65
CA ASP A 19 2.34 -5.90 18.09
C ASP A 19 3.26 -4.72 17.75
N SER A 20 4.58 -4.92 17.84
CA SER A 20 5.56 -3.87 17.54
C SER A 20 5.58 -3.43 16.08
N TYR A 21 5.33 -4.34 15.13
CA TYR A 21 5.34 -4.02 13.71
C TYR A 21 4.09 -3.24 13.31
N LEU A 22 2.92 -3.71 13.72
CA LEU A 22 1.66 -3.02 13.42
C LEU A 22 1.64 -1.64 14.07
N ASP A 23 2.10 -1.51 15.31
CA ASP A 23 2.20 -0.22 15.98
C ASP A 23 3.18 0.71 15.25
N ALA A 24 4.34 0.20 14.81
CA ALA A 24 5.30 0.98 14.03
C ALA A 24 4.70 1.43 12.69
N LEU A 25 3.98 0.56 11.99
CA LEU A 25 3.29 0.87 10.75
C LEU A 25 2.24 1.95 10.98
N ILE A 26 1.31 1.76 11.90
CA ILE A 26 0.26 2.75 12.19
C ILE A 26 0.85 4.09 12.60
N ASN A 27 1.94 4.10 13.38
CA ASN A 27 2.64 5.34 13.73
C ASN A 27 3.26 6.03 12.50
N SER A 28 3.84 5.28 11.56
CA SER A 28 4.38 5.88 10.31
C SER A 28 3.28 6.47 9.43
N LEU A 29 2.13 5.78 9.34
CA LEU A 29 0.99 6.19 8.51
C LEU A 29 0.27 7.44 9.06
N GLN A 30 0.60 7.92 10.26
CA GLN A 30 0.10 9.21 10.75
C GLN A 30 0.59 10.39 9.89
N ASP A 31 1.71 10.23 9.17
CA ASP A 31 2.09 11.14 8.09
C ASP A 31 1.22 10.86 6.85
N PRO A 32 0.41 11.83 6.38
CA PRO A 32 -0.41 11.67 5.18
C PRO A 32 0.40 11.32 3.92
N ILE A 33 1.68 11.71 3.85
CA ILE A 33 2.56 11.38 2.72
C ILE A 33 2.86 9.88 2.73
N GLU A 34 3.27 9.33 3.87
CA GLU A 34 3.52 7.88 4.03
C GLU A 34 2.25 7.06 3.78
N SER A 35 1.09 7.53 4.27
CA SER A 35 -0.21 6.93 3.97
C SER A 35 -0.53 6.90 2.47
N ALA A 36 -0.27 7.99 1.76
CA ALA A 36 -0.47 8.05 0.31
C ALA A 36 0.46 7.06 -0.40
N CYS A 37 1.75 7.05 -0.06
CA CYS A 37 2.74 6.14 -0.65
C CYS A 37 2.37 4.67 -0.41
N TYR A 38 1.93 4.33 0.80
CA TYR A 38 1.50 2.98 1.16
C TYR A 38 0.30 2.50 0.31
N LEU A 39 -0.73 3.34 0.17
CA LEU A 39 -1.88 3.02 -0.69
C LEU A 39 -1.49 2.94 -2.16
N THR A 40 -0.68 3.87 -2.65
CA THR A 40 -0.19 3.85 -4.04
C THR A 40 0.56 2.55 -4.34
N ALA A 41 1.48 2.13 -3.49
CA ALA A 41 2.24 0.90 -3.69
C ALA A 41 1.35 -0.35 -3.80
N ILE A 42 0.23 -0.38 -3.08
CA ILE A 42 -0.72 -1.51 -3.10
C ILE A 42 -1.63 -1.45 -4.32
N ILE A 43 -2.07 -0.25 -4.71
CA ILE A 43 -2.94 -0.05 -5.89
C ILE A 43 -2.17 -0.31 -7.19
N GLU A 44 -0.90 0.06 -7.25
CA GLU A 44 -0.03 -0.07 -8.43
C GLU A 44 0.75 -1.40 -8.46
N ALA A 45 0.47 -2.33 -7.55
CA ALA A 45 1.12 -3.63 -7.54
C ALA A 45 0.82 -4.42 -8.83
N GLU A 46 1.85 -5.03 -9.43
CA GLU A 46 1.72 -5.84 -10.65
C GLU A 46 0.74 -7.02 -10.48
N GLU A 47 0.74 -7.63 -9.30
CA GLU A 47 -0.19 -8.68 -8.91
C GLU A 47 -1.06 -8.17 -7.75
N PRO A 48 -2.19 -7.49 -8.05
CA PRO A 48 -3.01 -6.89 -7.02
C PRO A 48 -3.78 -7.95 -6.24
N GLU A 49 -3.55 -8.02 -4.93
CA GLU A 49 -4.33 -8.84 -4.01
C GLU A 49 -5.50 -8.03 -3.44
N PRO A 50 -6.78 -8.39 -3.74
CA PRO A 50 -7.93 -7.59 -3.31
C PRO A 50 -8.05 -7.41 -1.79
N GLU A 51 -7.58 -8.40 -1.04
CA GLU A 51 -7.60 -8.39 0.42
C GLU A 51 -6.60 -7.38 1.01
N LEU A 52 -5.45 -7.16 0.35
CA LEU A 52 -4.42 -6.21 0.79
C LEU A 52 -4.90 -4.77 0.68
N LEU A 53 -5.63 -4.41 -0.37
CA LEU A 53 -6.18 -3.05 -0.48
C LEU A 53 -7.17 -2.77 0.64
N SER A 54 -8.03 -3.74 0.97
CA SER A 54 -8.99 -3.60 2.07
C SER A 54 -8.29 -3.42 3.42
N LEU A 55 -7.22 -4.19 3.66
CA LEU A 55 -6.40 -4.07 4.86
C LEU A 55 -5.71 -2.70 4.94
N ALA A 56 -5.08 -2.26 3.85
CA ALA A 56 -4.35 -1.00 3.81
C ALA A 56 -5.24 0.22 4.03
N LEU A 57 -6.45 0.22 3.44
CA LEU A 57 -7.44 1.25 3.70
C LEU A 57 -7.84 1.28 5.19
N ASN A 58 -7.93 0.12 5.85
CA ASN A 58 -8.21 0.05 7.28
C ASN A 58 -7.03 0.58 8.13
N ASP A 59 -5.80 0.26 7.77
CA ASP A 59 -4.59 0.73 8.46
C ASP A 59 -4.47 2.26 8.36
N VAL A 60 -4.65 2.82 7.16
CA VAL A 60 -4.65 4.28 6.94
C VAL A 60 -5.80 4.95 7.68
N SER A 61 -6.99 4.33 7.70
CA SER A 61 -8.11 4.84 8.49
C SER A 61 -7.78 4.92 9.98
N LYS A 62 -7.16 3.87 10.54
CA LYS A 62 -6.74 3.85 11.96
C LYS A 62 -5.68 4.91 12.25
N ALA A 63 -4.77 5.15 11.31
CA ALA A 63 -3.68 6.09 11.49
C ALA A 63 -4.16 7.56 11.40
N LEU A 64 -4.98 7.89 10.41
CA LEU A 64 -5.38 9.27 10.09
C LEU A 64 -6.72 9.69 10.72
N ASP A 65 -7.68 8.79 10.92
CA ASP A 65 -8.98 9.12 11.54
C ASP A 65 -8.94 8.97 13.07
N GLN A 66 -8.01 9.67 13.72
CA GLN A 66 -7.84 9.60 15.18
C GLN A 66 -9.01 10.17 15.98
N THR A 67 -9.89 10.94 15.31
CA THR A 67 -11.07 11.55 15.92
C THR A 67 -12.35 10.75 15.67
N GLY A 68 -12.31 9.69 14.84
CA GLY A 68 -13.52 8.99 14.39
C GLY A 68 -14.51 9.90 13.66
N ALA A 69 -13.98 10.96 13.02
CA ALA A 69 -14.77 12.01 12.39
C ALA A 69 -15.14 11.64 10.95
N SER A 70 -14.58 10.55 10.40
CA SER A 70 -15.02 10.05 9.12
C SER A 70 -16.48 9.60 9.23
N THR A 71 -17.38 10.42 8.67
CA THR A 71 -18.82 10.20 8.74
C THR A 71 -19.29 8.99 7.93
N GLN A 72 -18.40 8.39 7.12
CA GLN A 72 -18.67 7.22 6.31
C GLN A 72 -17.82 6.03 6.76
N SER A 73 -18.49 4.90 7.03
CA SER A 73 -17.82 3.62 7.27
C SER A 73 -17.16 3.15 5.97
N LEU A 74 -15.90 2.73 6.07
CA LEU A 74 -15.13 2.15 4.97
C LEU A 74 -15.84 0.92 4.40
N GLU A 75 -16.44 0.09 5.25
CA GLU A 75 -17.18 -1.10 4.84
C GLU A 75 -18.38 -0.75 3.93
N ALA A 76 -19.08 0.35 4.20
CA ALA A 76 -20.19 0.81 3.37
C ALA A 76 -19.72 1.30 1.99
N ILE A 77 -18.49 1.82 1.89
CA ILE A 77 -17.88 2.27 0.63
C ILE A 77 -17.46 1.05 -0.20
N LEU A 78 -16.82 0.06 0.43
CA LEU A 78 -16.33 -1.15 -0.23
C LEU A 78 -17.46 -2.04 -0.77
N GLN A 79 -18.70 -1.88 -0.28
CA GLN A 79 -19.87 -2.58 -0.82
C GLN A 79 -20.48 -1.93 -2.08
N LYS A 80 -20.12 -0.67 -2.38
CA LYS A 80 -20.59 0.02 -3.58
C LYS A 80 -19.93 -0.58 -4.82
N GLN A 81 -20.58 -0.45 -5.97
CA GLN A 81 -20.09 -0.99 -7.24
C GLN A 81 -20.02 0.08 -8.32
N GLY A 82 -19.15 -0.14 -9.30
CA GLY A 82 -19.00 0.73 -10.47
C GLY A 82 -18.49 2.14 -10.11
N THR A 83 -18.97 3.15 -10.84
CA THR A 83 -18.55 4.55 -10.70
C THR A 83 -18.86 5.15 -9.34
N GLU A 84 -19.93 4.71 -8.68
CA GLU A 84 -20.29 5.20 -7.34
C GLU A 84 -19.23 4.83 -6.28
N ALA A 85 -18.60 3.66 -6.42
CA ALA A 85 -17.54 3.22 -5.53
C ALA A 85 -16.32 4.15 -5.60
N ILE A 86 -15.91 4.56 -6.82
CA ILE A 86 -14.77 5.43 -7.04
C ILE A 86 -15.00 6.82 -6.42
N HIS A 87 -16.17 7.40 -6.65
CA HIS A 87 -16.52 8.70 -6.06
C HIS A 87 -16.58 8.64 -4.54
N SER A 88 -17.20 7.58 -4.00
CA SER A 88 -17.29 7.40 -2.54
C SER A 88 -15.92 7.19 -1.90
N LEU A 89 -15.03 6.45 -2.56
CA LEU A 89 -13.64 6.27 -2.11
C LEU A 89 -12.86 7.58 -2.17
N ALA A 90 -13.02 8.36 -3.25
CA ALA A 90 -12.37 9.67 -3.38
C ALA A 90 -12.81 10.65 -2.28
N ASP A 91 -14.11 10.71 -1.98
CA ASP A 91 -14.65 11.57 -0.91
C ASP A 91 -14.18 11.13 0.47
N TRP A 92 -14.11 9.82 0.71
CA TRP A 92 -13.60 9.26 1.96
C TRP A 92 -12.11 9.56 2.16
N LEU A 93 -11.28 9.37 1.13
CA LEU A 93 -9.86 9.74 1.15
C LEU A 93 -9.69 11.24 1.45
N LYS A 94 -10.55 12.08 0.87
CA LYS A 94 -10.55 13.53 1.14
C LYS A 94 -10.84 13.87 2.59
N GLY A 95 -11.72 13.10 3.24
CA GLY A 95 -11.96 13.20 4.69
C GLY A 95 -10.71 12.93 5.53
N LEU A 96 -9.78 12.12 5.02
CA LEU A 96 -8.49 11.81 5.64
C LEU A 96 -7.35 12.74 5.20
N GLY A 97 -7.63 13.75 4.37
CA GLY A 97 -6.61 14.64 3.80
C GLY A 97 -5.87 14.08 2.59
N LEU A 98 -6.32 12.96 2.03
CA LEU A 98 -5.78 12.30 0.84
C LEU A 98 -6.64 12.57 -0.41
N LYS A 99 -6.17 12.21 -1.60
CA LYS A 99 -6.95 12.28 -2.84
C LYS A 99 -6.50 11.23 -3.85
N LEU A 100 -7.43 10.77 -4.71
CA LEU A 100 -7.08 9.99 -5.89
C LEU A 100 -6.58 10.91 -7.01
N THR A 101 -5.59 10.44 -7.76
CA THR A 101 -5.02 11.14 -8.92
C THR A 101 -4.89 10.19 -10.08
N VAL A 102 -5.03 10.72 -11.30
CA VAL A 102 -4.75 9.98 -12.54
C VAL A 102 -3.44 10.51 -13.10
N THR A 103 -2.50 9.60 -13.32
CA THR A 103 -1.15 9.86 -13.86
C THR A 103 -0.96 9.09 -15.15
N VAL A 104 0.03 9.48 -15.95
CA VAL A 104 0.44 8.70 -17.14
C VAL A 104 1.06 7.40 -16.66
N ASP A 105 0.68 6.28 -17.28
CA ASP A 105 1.34 5.00 -17.07
C ASP A 105 2.72 5.04 -17.72
N ALA A 106 3.77 5.09 -16.90
CA ALA A 106 5.15 5.23 -17.35
C ALA A 106 5.78 3.90 -17.79
N ALA A 107 5.08 2.77 -17.64
CA ALA A 107 5.61 1.45 -17.99
C ALA A 107 5.76 1.21 -19.51
N GLU A 108 5.16 2.06 -20.37
CA GLU A 108 5.15 1.88 -21.83
C GLU A 108 6.02 2.86 -22.63
N VAL A 109 6.82 3.72 -21.98
CA VAL A 109 7.83 4.50 -22.74
C VAL A 109 9.02 3.60 -23.05
N GLN A 110 8.85 2.72 -24.02
CA GLN A 110 9.97 2.20 -24.79
C GLN A 110 10.63 3.42 -25.43
N LEU A 111 11.79 3.81 -24.91
CA LEU A 111 12.69 4.67 -25.64
C LEU A 111 13.13 3.85 -26.86
N GLU A 112 12.38 3.95 -27.95
CA GLU A 112 12.86 3.52 -29.26
C GLU A 112 14.21 4.21 -29.47
N ASP A 113 15.23 3.39 -29.64
CA ASP A 113 16.63 3.75 -29.77
C ASP A 113 16.77 4.89 -30.82
N PRO A 114 17.17 6.12 -30.44
CA PRO A 114 17.22 7.24 -31.38
C PRO A 114 18.34 7.12 -32.44
N ASP A 115 19.13 6.05 -32.41
CA ASP A 115 20.32 5.85 -33.25
C ASP A 115 20.09 4.96 -34.50
N GLN A 116 18.87 4.54 -34.83
CA GLN A 116 18.63 3.62 -35.97
C GLN A 116 18.54 4.26 -37.38
N ASP A 117 18.73 5.58 -37.55
CA ASP A 117 18.52 6.25 -38.85
C ASP A 117 19.78 6.88 -39.50
N LEU A 118 21.01 6.52 -39.09
CA LEU A 118 22.24 7.16 -39.61
C LEU A 118 23.20 6.26 -40.41
N GLU A 119 22.80 5.07 -40.85
CA GLU A 119 23.64 4.22 -41.72
C GLU A 119 23.05 4.04 -43.13
N GLU A 120 22.89 5.12 -43.91
CA GLU A 120 22.91 4.99 -45.37
C GLU A 120 23.26 6.30 -46.10
N LEU A 121 24.33 6.99 -45.69
CA LEU A 121 24.95 8.05 -46.51
C LEU A 121 26.48 8.03 -46.43
N GLU A 122 27.11 6.89 -46.73
CA GLU A 122 28.51 6.89 -47.21
C GLU A 122 28.55 6.87 -48.75
N ILE A 123 28.37 8.07 -49.28
CA ILE A 123 29.25 8.74 -50.26
C ILE A 123 29.91 7.83 -51.31
N ALA A 124 29.39 7.88 -52.54
CA ALA A 124 30.17 7.59 -53.73
C ALA A 124 31.26 8.67 -53.89
N ALA A 125 32.53 8.28 -53.77
CA ALA A 125 33.69 9.06 -54.21
C ALA A 125 34.74 8.13 -54.83
#